data_AF-A0A7I8CVX0-F1
#
_entry.id   AF-A0A7I8CVX0-F1
#
_cell.length_a   1.000
_cell.length_b   1.000
_cell.length_c   1.000
_cell.angle_alpha   90.00
_cell.angle_beta   90.00
_cell.angle_gamma   90.00
#
_symmetry.space_group_name_H-M   'P 1'
#
loop_
_entity.id
_entity.type
_entity.pdbx_description
1 polymer ?
#
loop_
_entity_poly.entity_id
_entity_poly.type
_entity_poly.pdbx_seq_one_letter_code
_entity_poly.pdbx_strand_id
1 'polypeptide(L)'
;MQQAIEQLLPATGYCIETRAIALSNGYFPGFLLERTFIGKHVVDGVTFLEFQNATGARHVIDASTIERIIPLGRMARLGDALRTAKVQP
;
A
#
# COMPACT_ATOMS: atom_id res chain seq x y z
N MET A 1 5.97 4.95 -10.77
CA MET A 1 4.84 4.27 -10.11
C MET A 1 4.04 3.41 -11.09
N GLN A 2 3.57 3.95 -12.22
CA GLN A 2 2.81 3.21 -13.25
C GLN A 2 3.39 1.83 -13.60
N GLN A 3 4.70 1.74 -13.88
CA GLN A 3 5.37 0.49 -14.26
C GLN A 3 5.36 -0.57 -13.14
N ALA A 4 5.44 -0.15 -11.87
CA ALA A 4 5.40 -1.08 -10.74
C ALA A 4 4.00 -1.67 -10.55
N ILE A 5 2.95 -0.89 -10.85
CA ILE A 5 1.55 -1.33 -10.77
C ILE A 5 1.23 -2.37 -11.86
N GLU A 6 1.72 -2.16 -13.08
CA GLU A 6 1.51 -3.11 -14.18
C GLU A 6 2.24 -4.45 -13.97
N GLN A 7 3.23 -4.49 -13.08
CA GLN A 7 4.00 -5.69 -12.75
C GLN A 7 3.45 -6.46 -11.53
N LEU A 8 2.31 -6.02 -10.96
CA LEU A 8 1.71 -6.71 -9.83
C LEU A 8 1.11 -8.04 -10.26
N LEU A 9 1.46 -9.09 -9.52
CA LEU A 9 1.00 -10.45 -9.75
C LEU A 9 -0.06 -10.81 -8.72
N PRO A 10 -1.24 -11.32 -9.13
CA PRO A 10 -2.26 -11.80 -8.20
C PRO A 10 -1.70 -12.82 -7.21
N ALA A 11 -2.27 -12.86 -6.01
CA ALA A 11 -1.87 -13.75 -4.91
C ALA A 11 -0.42 -13.61 -4.44
N THR A 12 0.27 -12.52 -4.82
CA THR A 12 1.64 -12.21 -4.36
C THR A 12 1.62 -11.20 -3.23
N GLY A 13 2.46 -11.39 -2.21
CA GLY A 13 2.61 -10.46 -1.09
C GLY A 13 3.57 -9.31 -1.40
N TYR A 14 3.18 -8.11 -0.96
CA TYR A 14 3.91 -6.87 -1.16
C TYR A 14 3.98 -6.06 0.15
N CYS A 15 5.09 -5.34 0.30
CA CYS A 15 5.19 -4.20 1.21
C CYS A 15 4.81 -2.94 0.41
N ILE A 16 3.81 -2.21 0.88
CA ILE A 16 3.27 -1.01 0.25
C ILE A 16 3.56 0.15 1.19
N GLU A 17 4.22 1.16 0.66
CA GLU A 17 4.49 2.39 1.39
C GLU A 17 3.66 3.51 0.82
N THR A 18 2.85 4.14 1.67
CA THR A 18 2.01 5.27 1.26
C THR A 18 2.70 6.60 1.58
N ARG A 19 2.30 7.62 0.82
CA ARG A 19 2.61 9.00 1.12
C ARG A 19 2.03 9.37 2.47
N ALA A 20 2.76 10.18 3.22
CA ALA A 20 2.25 10.78 4.44
C ALA A 20 1.16 11.81 4.12
N ILE A 21 -0.03 11.64 4.70
CA ILE A 21 -1.14 12.60 4.53
C ILE A 21 -1.28 13.39 5.84
N ALA A 22 -1.44 14.70 5.71
CA ALA A 22 -1.69 15.58 6.85
C ALA A 22 -2.97 15.15 7.57
N LEU A 23 -2.84 14.77 8.83
CA LEU A 23 -4.00 14.64 9.71
C LEU A 23 -4.36 16.01 10.29
N SER A 24 -5.60 16.15 10.74
CA SER A 24 -6.13 17.39 11.33
C SER A 24 -5.35 17.89 12.55
N ASN A 25 -4.54 17.04 13.19
CA ASN A 25 -3.67 17.37 14.32
C ASN A 25 -2.23 17.73 13.91
N GLY A 26 -1.95 17.91 12.62
CA GLY A 26 -0.61 18.24 12.12
C GLY A 26 0.37 17.07 12.10
N TYR A 27 -0.07 15.85 12.40
CA TYR A 27 0.72 14.63 12.24
C TYR A 27 0.61 14.11 10.80
N PHE A 28 1.72 13.61 10.25
CA PHE A 28 1.80 13.13 8.86
C PHE A 28 2.30 11.68 8.84
N PRO A 29 1.45 10.67 9.14
CA PRO A 29 1.87 9.29 9.01
C PRO A 29 1.82 8.85 7.56
N GLY A 30 2.94 8.34 7.05
CA GLY A 30 2.87 7.33 5.99
C GLY A 30 2.48 5.99 6.61
N PHE A 31 1.90 5.10 5.83
CA PHE A 31 1.66 3.73 6.26
C PHE A 31 2.61 2.78 5.54
N LEU A 32 3.07 1.77 6.29
CA LEU A 32 3.73 0.60 5.75
C LEU A 32 2.78 -0.58 5.91
N LEU A 33 2.30 -1.09 4.78
CA LEU A 33 1.26 -2.11 4.71
C LEU A 33 1.85 -3.37 4.08
N GLU A 34 1.76 -4.49 4.78
CA GLU A 34 2.09 -5.79 4.20
C GLU A 34 0.80 -6.48 3.74
N ARG A 35 0.65 -6.69 2.43
CA ARG A 35 -0.60 -7.14 1.81
C ARG A 35 -0.41 -8.04 0.59
N THR A 36 -1.37 -8.93 0.37
CA THR A 36 -1.45 -9.76 -0.83
C THR A 36 -2.24 -9.03 -1.92
N PHE A 37 -1.68 -8.90 -3.12
CA PHE A 37 -2.39 -8.26 -4.23
C PHE A 37 -3.51 -9.16 -4.77
N ILE A 38 -4.67 -8.55 -5.01
CA ILE A 38 -5.85 -9.21 -5.57
C ILE A 38 -6.10 -8.73 -6.99
N GLY A 39 -6.17 -7.42 -7.21
CA GLY A 39 -6.53 -6.88 -8.52
C GLY A 39 -6.44 -5.37 -8.63
N LYS A 40 -6.54 -4.88 -9.88
CA LYS A 40 -6.53 -3.46 -10.24
C LYS A 40 -7.93 -3.08 -10.73
N HIS A 41 -8.44 -1.95 -10.25
CA HIS A 41 -9.74 -1.38 -10.62
C HIS A 41 -9.53 0.04 -11.15
N VAL A 42 -10.23 0.40 -12.22
CA VAL A 42 -10.22 1.78 -12.74
C VAL A 42 -11.64 2.29 -12.70
N VAL A 43 -11.87 3.34 -11.91
CA VAL A 43 -13.18 3.98 -11.71
C VAL A 43 -13.02 5.46 -11.96
N ASP A 44 -13.76 5.99 -12.93
CA ASP A 44 -13.71 7.41 -13.33
C ASP A 44 -12.28 7.92 -13.60
N GLY A 45 -11.44 7.06 -14.18
CA GLY A 45 -10.03 7.37 -14.48
C GLY A 45 -9.07 7.29 -13.28
N VAL A 46 -9.57 7.07 -12.07
CA VAL A 46 -8.74 6.83 -10.88
C VAL A 46 -8.43 5.34 -10.77
N THR A 47 -7.14 5.03 -10.57
CA THR A 47 -6.67 3.65 -10.42
C THR A 47 -6.63 3.27 -8.95
N PHE A 48 -7.36 2.21 -8.62
CA PHE A 48 -7.40 1.61 -7.30
C PHE A 48 -6.78 0.22 -7.32
N LEU A 49 -6.07 -0.13 -6.25
CA LEU A 49 -5.47 -1.44 -6.07
C LEU A 49 -6.17 -2.16 -4.91
N GLU A 50 -6.67 -3.36 -5.19
CA GLU A 50 -7.27 -4.24 -4.19
C GLU A 50 -6.23 -5.17 -3.60
N PHE A 51 -6.23 -5.22 -2.29
CA PHE A 51 -5.28 -5.95 -1.48
C PHE A 51 -6.00 -6.72 -0.37
N GLN A 52 -5.42 -7.85 0.04
CA GLN A 52 -5.91 -8.66 1.15
C GLN A 52 -4.86 -8.69 2.27
N ASN A 53 -5.31 -8.51 3.52
CA ASN A 53 -4.45 -8.65 4.70
C ASN A 53 -4.36 -10.11 5.18
N ALA A 54 -3.54 -10.37 6.20
CA ALA A 54 -3.35 -11.73 6.74
C ALA A 54 -4.63 -12.35 7.34
N THR A 55 -5.64 -11.55 7.70
CA THR A 55 -6.94 -12.02 8.22
C THR A 55 -7.94 -12.35 7.11
N GLY A 56 -7.59 -12.06 5.84
CA GLY A 56 -8.49 -12.24 4.70
C GLY A 56 -9.33 -11.00 4.35
N ALA A 57 -9.28 -9.94 5.17
CA ALA A 57 -9.99 -8.69 4.89
C ALA A 57 -9.40 -7.97 3.66
N ARG A 58 -10.29 -7.43 2.82
CA ARG A 58 -9.96 -6.75 1.57
C ARG A 58 -9.96 -5.24 1.77
N HIS A 59 -8.97 -4.58 1.17
CA HIS A 59 -8.77 -3.15 1.23
C HIS A 59 -8.53 -2.63 -0.18
N VAL A 60 -9.05 -1.45 -0.48
CA VAL A 60 -8.84 -0.75 -1.74
C VAL A 60 -8.05 0.50 -1.46
N ILE A 61 -6.94 0.69 -2.18
CA ILE A 61 -6.02 1.82 -2.00
C ILE A 61 -5.93 2.58 -3.31
N ASP A 62 -6.10 3.89 -3.27
CA ASP A 62 -5.82 4.75 -4.43
C ASP A 62 -4.32 4.69 -4.74
N ALA A 63 -4.00 4.25 -5.96
CA ALA A 63 -2.64 4.14 -6.44
C ALA A 63 -1.85 5.45 -6.39
N SER A 64 -2.53 6.60 -6.47
CA SER A 64 -1.93 7.93 -6.39
C SER A 64 -1.28 8.21 -5.03
N THR A 65 -1.75 7.52 -3.98
CA THR A 65 -1.26 7.67 -2.60
C THR A 65 -0.07 6.77 -2.30
N ILE A 66 0.32 5.88 -3.21
CA ILE A 66 1.39 4.90 -3.01
C ILE A 66 2.72 5.50 -3.49
N GLU A 67 3.74 5.42 -2.65
CA GLU A 67 5.11 5.87 -2.96
C GLU A 67 5.99 4.71 -3.45
N ARG A 68 5.83 3.51 -2.87
CA ARG A 68 6.60 2.32 -3.24
C ARG A 68 5.77 1.05 -3.06
N ILE A 69 6.02 0.08 -3.93
CA ILE A 69 5.51 -1.29 -3.81
C ILE A 69 6.71 -2.24 -3.98
N ILE A 70 6.93 -3.11 -3.00
CA ILE A 70 8.10 -3.98 -2.92
C ILE A 70 7.62 -5.43 -2.77
N PRO A 71 7.98 -6.35 -3.69
CA PRO A 71 7.59 -7.75 -3.57
C PRO A 71 8.27 -8.39 -2.36
N LEU A 72 7.51 -9.21 -1.61
CA LEU A 72 8.03 -9.87 -0.42
C LEU A 72 8.65 -11.25 -0.69
N GLY A 73 8.34 -11.86 -1.84
CA GLY A 73 8.69 -13.26 -2.12
C GLY A 73 7.94 -14.28 -1.25
N ARG A 74 6.94 -13.83 -0.50
CA ARG A 74 6.07 -14.63 0.39
C ARG A 74 4.71 -13.96 0.50
N MET A 75 3.72 -14.67 1.07
CA MET A 75 2.45 -14.04 1.43
C MET A 75 2.61 -13.04 2.58
N ALA A 76 1.66 -12.11 2.67
CA ALA A 76 1.55 -11.18 3.78
C ALA A 76 1.28 -11.91 5.10
N ARG A 77 2.03 -11.55 6.15
CA ARG A 77 2.02 -12.14 7.50
C ARG A 77 1.98 -11.06 8.60
N LEU A 78 2.46 -9.85 8.31
CA LEU A 78 2.51 -8.74 9.27
C LEU A 78 1.30 -7.79 9.14
N GLY A 79 0.97 -7.11 10.24
CA GLY A 79 -0.03 -6.04 10.29
C GLY A 79 0.54 -4.68 9.87
N ASP A 80 -0.29 -3.64 9.94
CA ASP A 80 0.08 -2.28 9.51
C ASP A 80 1.00 -1.60 10.51
N ALA A 81 1.94 -0.82 9.98
CA ALA A 81 2.81 0.02 10.78
C ALA A 81 2.74 1.47 10.31
N LEU A 82 2.85 2.40 11.26
CA LEU A 82 3.06 3.81 10.96
C LEU A 82 4.53 4.01 10.54
N ARG A 83 4.72 4.66 9.40
CA ARG A 83 6.01 5.21 9.00
C ARG A 83 6.08 6.63 9.53
N THR A 84 6.81 6.82 10.63
CA THR A 84 7.24 8.16 11.03
C THR A 84 8.30 8.62 10.03
N ALA A 85 8.19 9.86 9.55
CA ALA A 85 9.35 10.51 8.97
C ALA A 85 10.45 10.43 10.02
N LYS A 86 11.64 9.92 9.68
CA LYS A 86 12.81 10.10 10.55
C LYS A 86 12.97 11.61 10.71
N VAL A 87 12.51 12.15 11.85
CA VAL A 87 12.99 13.44 12.30
C VAL A 87 14.44 13.17 12.66
N GLN A 88 15.34 13.50 11.73
CA GLN A 88 16.76 13.54 12.05
C GLN A 88 16.93 14.63 13.12
N PRO A 89 17.60 14.34 14.24
CA PRO A 89 17.89 15.34 15.26
C PRO A 89 18.77 16.47 14.71
#